data_AF-A0A7J7KM68-F1
#
_entry.id   AF-A0A7J7KM68-F1
#
_cell.length_a   1.000
_cell.length_b   1.000
_cell.length_c   1.000
_cell.angle_alpha   90.00
_cell.angle_beta   90.00
_cell.angle_gamma   90.00
#
_symmetry.space_group_name_H-M   'P 1'
#
loop_
_entity.id
_entity.type
_entity.pdbx_description
1 polymer ?
#
loop_
_entity_poly.entity_id
_entity_poly.type
_entity_poly.pdbx_seq_one_letter_code
_entity_poly.pdbx_strand_id
1 'polypeptide(L)'
;MWHSDIRSDDSPLEADLTFTCKLKTDIPFVGRQAVEEYKASGIQKRLVCFTLDHRGPVNKDFILSGSYQIDRMGQLLDATVHMKSPFDPKNRRLMGFYDE
;
A
#
# COMPACT_ATOMS: atom_id res chain seq x y z
N MET A 1 6.14 -0.83 -9.32
CA MET A 1 7.28 -0.53 -10.21
C MET A 1 8.56 -0.52 -9.38
N TRP A 2 9.49 -1.46 -9.59
CA TRP A 2 10.74 -1.52 -8.82
C TRP A 2 11.61 -0.29 -9.10
N HIS A 3 12.44 0.11 -8.13
CA HIS A 3 13.20 1.37 -8.09
C HIS A 3 12.38 2.69 -8.02
N SER A 4 11.07 2.64 -8.29
CA SER A 4 10.14 3.77 -8.06
C SER A 4 9.39 3.59 -6.73
N ASP A 5 8.53 2.58 -6.67
CA ASP A 5 7.57 2.40 -5.56
C ASP A 5 8.13 1.47 -4.47
N ILE A 6 9.16 0.68 -4.82
CA ILE A 6 9.81 -0.30 -3.97
C ILE A 6 11.31 -0.32 -4.31
N ARG A 7 12.15 -0.21 -3.29
CA ARG A 7 13.62 -0.21 -3.34
C ARG A 7 14.20 -1.38 -2.56
N SER A 8 15.52 -1.51 -2.55
CA SER A 8 16.21 -2.59 -1.82
C SER A 8 16.17 -2.42 -0.29
N ASP A 9 15.83 -1.23 0.20
CA ASP A 9 15.65 -0.86 1.61
C ASP A 9 14.16 -0.86 2.06
N ASP A 10 13.26 -1.36 1.22
CA ASP A 10 11.86 -1.61 1.57
C ASP A 10 11.64 -3.10 1.85
N SER A 11 11.05 -3.43 3.00
CA SER A 11 10.65 -4.80 3.31
C SER A 11 9.37 -5.21 2.55
N PRO A 12 9.15 -6.53 2.31
CA PRO A 12 7.90 -7.04 1.75
C PRO A 12 6.64 -6.74 2.59
N LEU A 13 6.79 -6.28 3.84
CA LEU A 13 5.66 -5.83 4.67
C LEU A 13 5.30 -4.38 4.38
N GLU A 14 6.30 -3.50 4.28
CA GLU A 14 6.11 -2.07 4.00
C GLU A 14 5.55 -1.86 2.59
N ALA A 15 5.95 -2.71 1.63
CA ALA A 15 5.47 -2.69 0.25
C ALA A 15 4.12 -3.42 0.01
N ASP A 16 3.46 -3.94 1.06
CA ASP A 16 2.25 -4.81 0.98
C ASP A 16 2.42 -6.12 0.16
N LEU A 17 3.66 -6.51 -0.14
CA LEU A 17 4.00 -7.69 -0.95
C LEU A 17 4.15 -9.00 -0.16
N THR A 18 3.76 -9.04 1.12
CA THR A 18 3.96 -10.20 2.01
C THR A 18 3.29 -11.47 1.49
N PHE A 19 2.27 -11.36 0.62
CA PHE A 19 1.64 -12.50 -0.04
C PHE A 19 2.59 -13.30 -0.97
N THR A 20 3.69 -12.70 -1.44
CA THR A 20 4.72 -13.36 -2.25
C THR A 20 5.68 -14.21 -1.41
N CYS A 21 5.83 -13.90 -0.11
CA CYS A 21 6.69 -14.62 0.81
C CYS A 21 6.03 -15.93 1.27
N LYS A 22 6.73 -17.07 1.20
CA LYS A 22 6.21 -18.41 1.53
C LYS A 22 6.16 -18.69 3.04
N LEU A 23 5.69 -17.73 3.83
CA LEU A 23 5.61 -17.79 5.30
C LEU A 23 4.61 -18.83 5.85
N LYS A 24 3.73 -19.39 5.01
CA LYS A 24 2.72 -20.41 5.38
C LYS A 24 3.20 -21.86 5.21
N THR A 25 4.43 -22.06 4.74
CA THR A 25 5.03 -23.37 4.44
C THR A 25 6.48 -23.37 4.88
N ASP A 26 7.08 -24.51 5.14
CA ASP A 26 8.47 -24.59 5.63
C ASP A 26 9.53 -24.51 4.52
N ILE A 27 9.16 -24.01 3.34
CA ILE A 27 10.09 -23.79 2.22
C ILE A 27 11.06 -22.66 2.60
N PRO A 28 12.39 -22.92 2.63
CA PRO A 28 13.38 -21.90 2.95
C PRO A 28 13.55 -20.92 1.79
N PHE A 29 13.78 -19.65 2.11
CA PHE A 29 14.14 -18.60 1.15
C PHE A 29 15.02 -17.54 1.81
N VAL A 30 15.85 -16.85 1.03
CA VAL A 30 16.74 -15.80 1.52
C VAL A 30 15.94 -14.65 2.10
N GLY A 31 16.29 -14.19 3.30
CA GLY A 31 15.59 -13.10 4.00
C GLY A 31 14.35 -13.53 4.79
N ARG A 32 14.00 -14.83 4.82
CA ARG A 32 12.83 -15.32 5.57
C ARG A 32 12.80 -14.89 7.04
N GLN A 33 13.90 -15.13 7.77
CA GLN A 33 14.00 -14.79 9.19
C GLN A 33 13.79 -13.29 9.42
N ALA A 34 14.43 -12.43 8.62
CA ALA A 34 14.25 -10.98 8.71
C ALA A 34 12.79 -10.54 8.46
N VAL A 35 12.08 -11.19 7.52
CA VAL A 35 10.65 -10.96 7.28
C VAL A 35 9.78 -11.40 8.47
N GLU A 36 10.12 -12.51 9.14
CA GLU A 36 9.42 -13.01 10.33
C GLU A 36 9.67 -12.10 11.54
N GLU A 37 10.90 -11.62 11.74
CA GLU A 37 11.29 -10.64 12.77
C GLU A 37 10.60 -9.28 12.56
N TYR A 38 10.64 -8.72 11.35
CA TYR A 38 9.95 -7.46 11.00
C TYR A 38 8.43 -7.55 11.20
N LYS A 39 7.85 -8.73 10.95
CA LYS A 39 6.44 -8.98 11.20
C LYS A 39 6.09 -8.96 12.68
N ALA A 40 7.00 -9.38 13.55
CA ALA A 40 6.83 -9.35 15.00
C ALA A 40 7.07 -7.95 15.58
N SER A 41 8.04 -7.19 15.07
CA SER A 41 8.32 -5.81 15.51
C SER A 41 7.31 -4.78 15.02
N GLY A 42 6.65 -5.04 13.87
CA GLY A 42 5.82 -4.08 13.16
C GLY A 42 6.61 -3.20 12.18
N ILE A 43 5.89 -2.59 11.23
CA ILE A 43 6.45 -1.71 10.19
C ILE A 43 6.42 -0.24 10.60
N GLN A 44 7.41 0.53 10.14
CA GLN A 44 7.55 1.96 10.45
C GLN A 44 7.07 2.88 9.31
N LYS A 45 7.10 2.39 8.06
CA LYS A 45 6.58 3.05 6.85
C LYS A 45 5.62 2.10 6.10
N ARG A 46 4.85 2.60 5.13
CA ARG A 46 4.07 1.74 4.23
C ARG A 46 3.81 2.43 2.89
N LEU A 47 3.87 1.66 1.81
CA LEU A 47 3.43 2.08 0.48
C LEU A 47 1.90 2.18 0.44
N VAL A 48 1.38 3.28 -0.09
CA VAL A 48 -0.06 3.59 -0.24
C VAL A 48 -0.31 4.32 -1.56
N CYS A 49 -1.54 4.30 -2.06
CA CYS A 49 -1.94 5.00 -3.27
C CYS A 49 -2.64 6.32 -2.93
N PHE A 50 -2.45 7.38 -3.73
CA PHE A 50 -3.17 8.63 -3.58
C PHE A 50 -3.97 8.98 -4.85
N THR A 51 -5.17 9.53 -4.69
CA THR A 51 -5.98 10.13 -5.76
C THR A 51 -6.33 11.57 -5.40
N LEU A 52 -6.24 12.50 -6.35
CA LEU A 52 -6.65 13.89 -6.13
C LEU A 52 -8.19 14.02 -6.21
N ASP A 53 -8.75 15.03 -5.53
CA ASP A 53 -10.19 15.34 -5.31
C ASP A 53 -10.93 14.57 -4.18
N HIS A 54 -11.08 15.22 -2.99
CA HIS A 54 -12.27 15.06 -2.13
C HIS A 54 -12.47 16.23 -1.13
N ARG A 55 -13.73 16.52 -0.75
CA ARG A 55 -14.09 17.41 0.38
C ARG A 55 -15.00 16.67 1.38
N GLY A 56 -14.45 16.20 2.51
CA GLY A 56 -15.19 15.48 3.56
C GLY A 56 -14.39 15.34 4.88
N PRO A 57 -15.04 15.07 6.03
CA PRO A 57 -14.44 15.18 7.38
C PRO A 57 -13.73 13.90 7.90
N VAL A 58 -13.10 14.03 9.07
CA VAL A 58 -11.75 13.50 9.29
C VAL A 58 -11.55 13.01 10.76
N ASN A 59 -11.78 11.72 11.10
CA ASN A 59 -11.68 11.23 12.50
C ASN A 59 -11.30 9.73 12.69
N LYS A 60 -10.07 9.40 13.13
CA LYS A 60 -9.37 8.07 13.08
C LYS A 60 -9.36 7.33 11.72
N ASP A 61 -10.49 7.23 11.02
CA ASP A 61 -10.59 7.55 9.59
C ASP A 61 -9.61 8.68 9.21
N PHE A 62 -9.30 9.60 10.13
CA PHE A 62 -7.96 10.18 10.47
C PHE A 62 -6.91 10.07 9.36
N ILE A 63 -6.43 8.85 9.13
CA ILE A 63 -5.33 8.53 8.20
C ILE A 63 -5.85 8.14 6.81
N LEU A 64 -7.06 7.59 6.66
CA LEU A 64 -7.83 7.57 5.41
C LEU A 64 -8.38 8.97 5.02
N SER A 65 -8.22 9.94 5.90
CA SER A 65 -8.81 11.26 5.85
C SER A 65 -7.82 12.34 6.28
N GLY A 66 -6.52 12.06 6.23
CA GLY A 66 -5.53 13.11 6.43
C GLY A 66 -5.82 14.13 5.35
N SER A 67 -5.75 15.43 5.66
CA SER A 67 -5.70 16.44 4.61
C SER A 67 -4.33 16.35 3.95
N TYR A 68 -4.14 15.31 3.14
CA TYR A 68 -2.95 15.10 2.36
C TYR A 68 -2.97 16.10 1.22
N GLN A 69 -1.85 16.75 1.00
CA GLN A 69 -1.68 17.68 -0.10
C GLN A 69 -0.45 17.28 -0.89
N ILE A 70 -0.61 17.19 -2.21
CA ILE A 70 0.50 17.01 -3.13
C ILE A 70 0.86 18.41 -3.64
N ASP A 71 2.10 18.85 -3.41
CA ASP A 71 2.60 20.04 -4.08
C ASP A 71 2.81 19.75 -5.57
N ARG A 72 2.25 20.61 -6.40
CA ARG A 72 2.46 20.66 -7.83
C ARG A 72 2.97 22.05 -8.20
N MET A 73 4.30 22.22 -8.16
CA MET A 73 4.97 23.47 -8.55
C MET A 73 4.49 24.68 -7.74
N GLY A 74 4.31 24.52 -6.42
CA GLY A 74 3.83 25.56 -5.51
C GLY A 74 2.30 25.65 -5.39
N GLN A 75 1.54 24.82 -6.10
CA GLN A 75 0.11 24.64 -5.88
C GLN A 75 -0.14 23.38 -5.06
N LEU A 76 -0.73 23.53 -3.87
CA LEU A 76 -1.16 22.40 -3.04
C LEU A 76 -2.50 21.85 -3.55
N LEU A 77 -2.56 20.53 -3.78
CA LEU A 77 -3.75 19.81 -4.25
C LEU A 77 -4.18 18.74 -3.25
N ASP A 78 -5.44 18.78 -2.81
CA ASP A 78 -5.99 17.84 -1.84
C ASP A 78 -6.05 16.40 -2.40
N ALA A 79 -5.58 15.44 -1.60
CA ALA A 79 -5.42 14.04 -1.96
C ALA A 79 -6.11 13.10 -0.96
N THR A 80 -6.73 12.05 -1.50
CA THR A 80 -7.32 10.92 -0.77
C THR A 80 -6.36 9.74 -0.80
N VAL A 81 -6.13 9.07 0.33
CA VAL A 81 -5.25 7.89 0.41
C VAL A 81 -6.03 6.58 0.36
N HIS A 82 -5.48 5.58 -0.32
CA HIS A 82 -6.04 4.24 -0.46
C HIS A 82 -5.00 3.18 -0.05
N MET A 83 -5.42 2.27 0.82
CA MET A 83 -4.60 1.14 1.30
C MET A 83 -4.52 -0.03 0.31
N LYS A 84 -5.28 0.02 -0.78
CA LYS A 84 -5.34 -0.95 -1.88
C LYS A 84 -5.61 -0.18 -3.18
N SER A 85 -5.55 -0.87 -4.33
CA SER A 85 -6.00 -0.30 -5.60
C SER A 85 -7.42 0.26 -5.47
N PRO A 86 -7.67 1.56 -5.78
CA PRO A 86 -9.02 2.10 -5.84
C PRO A 86 -9.82 1.51 -7.02
N PHE A 87 -9.13 0.99 -8.04
CA PHE A 87 -9.72 0.30 -9.18
C PHE A 87 -9.82 -1.21 -8.92
N ASP A 88 -11.00 -1.78 -9.16
CA ASP A 88 -11.36 -3.20 -8.97
C ASP A 88 -10.75 -3.88 -7.72
N PRO A 89 -11.04 -3.41 -6.49
CA PRO A 89 -10.46 -3.94 -5.26
C PRO A 89 -10.85 -5.39 -4.94
N LYS A 90 -11.72 -6.00 -5.75
CA LYS A 90 -12.16 -7.41 -5.65
C LYS A 90 -11.61 -8.29 -6.79
N ASN A 91 -10.80 -7.74 -7.70
CA ASN A 91 -10.27 -8.42 -8.89
C ASN A 91 -11.36 -9.09 -9.76
N ARG A 92 -12.58 -8.53 -9.83
CA ARG A 92 -13.71 -9.09 -10.59
C ARG A 92 -13.38 -9.20 -12.08
N ARG A 93 -12.73 -8.19 -12.66
CA ARG A 93 -12.37 -8.17 -14.10
C ARG A 93 -11.35 -9.25 -14.46
N LEU A 94 -10.39 -9.52 -13.56
CA LEU A 94 -9.43 -10.61 -13.73
C LEU A 94 -10.09 -12.01 -13.67
N MET A 95 -11.24 -12.12 -13.01
CA MET A 95 -12.06 -13.33 -12.97
C MET A 95 -13.09 -13.41 -14.11
N GLY A 96 -13.06 -12.46 -15.07
CA GLY A 96 -14.00 -12.41 -16.18
C GLY A 96 -15.37 -11.77 -15.85
N PHE A 97 -15.56 -11.26 -14.63
CA PHE A 97 -16.78 -10.56 -14.25
C PHE A 97 -16.66 -9.07 -14.55
N TYR A 98 -17.33 -8.65 -15.62
CA TYR A 98 -17.52 -7.27 -16.00
C TYR A 98 -18.99 -6.93 -15.75
N ASP A 99 -19.26 -6.17 -14.67
CA ASP A 99 -20.54 -5.48 -14.53
C ASP A 99 -20.60 -4.39 -15.63
N GLU A 100 -21.77 -4.19 -16.26
CA GLU A 100 -22.01 -3.13 -17.27
C GLU A 100 -21.88 -1.72 -16.68
#